data_AF-A0A940X027-F1
#
_entry.id   AF-A0A940X027-F1
#
_cell.length_a   1.000
_cell.length_b   1.000
_cell.length_c   1.000
_cell.angle_alpha   90.00
_cell.angle_beta   90.00
_cell.angle_gamma   90.00
#
_symmetry.space_group_name_H-M   'P 1'
#
loop_
_entity.id
_entity.type
_entity.pdbx_description
1 polymer ?
#
loop_
_entity_poly.entity_id
_entity_poly.type
_entity_poly.pdbx_seq_one_letter_code
_entity_poly.pdbx_strand_id
1 'polypeptide(L)'
;MSARVEREWNDRRLSPKVKAIVNEAAGYAAERWGWNFTLTSIHRTPAEDAALHASGIHVDWRAVDVRTRGRSREAIDDVTRYINRRWIYDPARPNLKVCFAEPHGTGPHAHYQVHARTRRRERGS
;
A
#
# COMPACT_ATOMS: atom_id res chain seq x y z
N MET A 1 11.89 -3.55 10.73
CA MET A 1 10.64 -4.29 10.43
C MET A 1 10.42 -5.29 11.56
N SER A 2 9.18 -5.68 11.90
CA SER A 2 8.96 -6.72 12.91
C SER A 2 9.07 -8.12 12.29
N ALA A 3 9.36 -9.14 13.10
CA ALA A 3 9.44 -10.53 12.62
C ALA A 3 8.12 -11.05 12.02
N ARG A 4 6.96 -10.55 12.50
CA ARG A 4 5.64 -10.87 11.90
C ARG A 4 5.57 -10.34 10.47
N VAL A 5 5.87 -9.06 10.28
CA VAL A 5 5.78 -8.40 8.96
C VAL A 5 6.79 -9.00 7.98
N GLU A 6 7.98 -9.39 8.45
CA GLU A 6 8.96 -10.09 7.61
C GLU A 6 8.46 -11.44 7.10
N ARG A 7 7.82 -12.24 7.96
CA ARG A 7 7.21 -13.50 7.53
C ARG A 7 6.05 -13.27 6.56
N GLU A 8 5.17 -12.32 6.87
CA GLU A 8 4.02 -11.99 6.02
C GLU A 8 4.45 -11.46 4.65
N TRP A 9 5.53 -10.69 4.58
CA TRP A 9 6.10 -10.19 3.32
C TRP A 9 6.60 -11.31 2.41
N ASN A 10 7.06 -12.42 3.00
CA ASN A 10 7.56 -13.59 2.29
C ASN A 10 6.51 -14.71 2.15
N ASP A 11 5.28 -14.51 2.65
CA ASP A 11 4.21 -15.49 2.55
C ASP A 11 3.65 -15.55 1.11
N ARG A 12 3.42 -16.76 0.61
CA ARG A 12 2.86 -17.02 -0.72
C ARG A 12 1.45 -16.46 -0.93
N ARG A 13 0.72 -16.16 0.16
CA ARG A 13 -0.63 -15.59 0.11
C ARG A 13 -0.61 -14.10 -0.20
N LEU A 14 0.48 -13.40 0.13
CA LEU A 14 0.62 -11.98 -0.22
C LEU A 14 0.52 -11.80 -1.72
N SER A 15 -0.42 -10.95 -2.15
CA SER A 15 -0.60 -10.68 -3.57
C SER A 15 0.72 -10.23 -4.20
N PRO A 16 1.25 -10.93 -5.22
CA PRO A 16 2.49 -10.50 -5.87
C PRO A 16 2.35 -9.11 -6.50
N LYS A 17 1.12 -8.69 -6.82
CA LYS A 17 0.81 -7.37 -7.35
C LYS A 17 0.98 -6.26 -6.32
N VAL A 18 0.47 -6.43 -5.09
CA VAL A 18 0.69 -5.42 -4.04
C VAL A 18 2.16 -5.36 -3.65
N LYS A 19 2.85 -6.51 -3.60
CA LYS A 19 4.30 -6.59 -3.35
C LYS A 19 5.10 -5.81 -4.40
N ALA A 20 4.78 -5.98 -5.69
CA ALA A 20 5.43 -5.26 -6.78
C ALA A 20 5.21 -3.74 -6.68
N ILE A 21 3.98 -3.31 -6.39
CA ILE A 21 3.62 -1.89 -6.26
C ILE A 21 4.33 -1.25 -5.06
N VAL A 22 4.38 -1.93 -3.91
CA VAL A 22 5.06 -1.43 -2.71
C VAL A 22 6.57 -1.35 -2.94
N ASN A 23 7.18 -2.32 -3.62
CA ASN A 23 8.60 -2.25 -4.00
C ASN A 23 8.90 -1.09 -4.95
N GLU A 24 8.03 -0.86 -5.95
CA GLU A 24 8.15 0.28 -6.85
C GLU A 24 8.03 1.62 -6.09
N ALA A 25 7.09 1.72 -5.15
CA ALA A 25 6.93 2.89 -4.30
C ALA A 25 8.15 3.11 -3.40
N ALA A 26 8.68 2.05 -2.79
CA ALA A 26 9.85 2.11 -1.93
C ALA A 26 11.10 2.56 -2.69
N GLY A 27 11.32 2.06 -3.91
CA GLY A 27 12.41 2.49 -4.77
C GLY A 27 12.33 3.99 -5.10
N TYR A 28 11.15 4.44 -5.55
CA TYR A 28 10.93 5.85 -5.85
C TYR A 28 11.10 6.75 -4.63
N ALA A 29 10.57 6.35 -3.48
CA ALA A 29 10.67 7.11 -2.23
C ALA A 29 12.10 7.19 -1.69
N ALA A 30 12.87 6.10 -1.81
CA ALA A 30 14.27 6.08 -1.43
C ALA A 30 15.11 7.02 -2.31
N GLU A 31 14.95 6.94 -3.63
CA GLU A 31 15.69 7.77 -4.59
C GLU A 31 15.32 9.25 -4.48
N ARG A 32 14.03 9.57 -4.43
CA ARG A 32 13.55 10.97 -4.51
C ARG A 32 13.60 11.71 -3.18
N TRP A 33 13.43 11.00 -2.06
CA TRP A 33 13.17 11.58 -0.74
C TRP A 33 14.04 11.00 0.38
N GLY A 34 14.96 10.07 0.09
CA GLY A 34 15.72 9.35 1.11
C GLY A 34 14.81 8.58 2.09
N TRP A 35 13.60 8.23 1.66
CA TRP A 35 12.60 7.61 2.51
C TRP A 35 12.63 6.08 2.37
N ASN A 36 13.27 5.44 3.36
CA ASN A 36 13.23 4.00 3.52
C ASN A 36 11.90 3.56 4.15
N PHE A 37 11.16 2.72 3.43
CA PHE A 37 9.85 2.26 3.89
C PHE A 37 9.96 1.41 5.15
N THR A 38 9.04 1.65 6.07
CA THR A 38 8.80 0.78 7.23
C THR A 38 7.40 0.22 7.12
N LEU A 39 7.29 -1.05 6.73
CA LEU A 39 6.02 -1.77 6.67
C LEU A 39 5.47 -1.98 8.08
N THR A 40 4.20 -1.68 8.28
CA THR A 40 3.53 -1.76 9.60
C THR A 40 2.46 -2.84 9.69
N SER A 41 1.81 -3.18 8.58
CA SER A 41 0.76 -4.20 8.53
C SER A 41 0.67 -4.80 7.13
N ILE A 42 0.51 -6.11 7.02
CA ILE A 42 0.28 -6.83 5.76
C ILE A 42 -0.98 -7.67 5.88
N HIS A 43 -1.01 -8.60 6.84
CA HIS A 43 -2.18 -9.45 7.07
C HIS A 43 -2.86 -9.11 8.40
N ARG A 44 -4.20 -9.11 8.37
CA ARG A 44 -5.06 -9.03 9.55
C ARG A 44 -5.96 -10.26 9.56
N THR A 45 -6.17 -10.85 10.73
CA THR A 45 -7.22 -11.86 10.92
C THR A 45 -8.60 -11.23 10.76
N PRO A 46 -9.66 -12.01 10.46
CA PRO A 46 -11.02 -11.49 10.42
C PRO A 46 -11.44 -10.77 11.71
N ALA A 47 -11.00 -11.25 12.88
CA ALA A 47 -11.27 -10.62 14.16
C ALA A 47 -10.54 -9.27 14.32
N GLU A 48 -9.26 -9.20 13.92
CA GLU A 48 -8.49 -7.94 13.91
C GLU A 48 -9.13 -6.91 12.95
N ASP A 49 -9.59 -7.34 11.78
CA ASP A 49 -10.21 -6.46 10.78
C ASP A 49 -11.60 -5.97 11.22
N ALA A 50 -12.43 -6.85 11.79
CA ALA A 50 -13.73 -6.50 12.35
C ALA A 50 -13.62 -5.51 13.51
N ALA A 51 -12.65 -5.69 14.41
CA ALA A 51 -12.40 -4.77 15.52
C ALA A 51 -12.02 -3.34 15.06
N LEU A 52 -11.53 -3.21 13.82
CA LEU A 52 -11.15 -1.93 13.22
C LEU A 52 -12.24 -1.37 12.29
N HIS A 53 -13.37 -2.07 12.13
CA HIS A 53 -14.38 -1.77 11.11
C HIS A 53 -13.77 -1.58 9.71
N ALA A 54 -12.76 -2.39 9.38
CA ALA A 54 -12.01 -2.31 8.14
C ALA A 54 -12.72 -3.06 7.00
N SER A 55 -12.14 -2.98 5.79
CA SER A 55 -12.78 -3.43 4.54
C SER A 55 -12.54 -4.91 4.20
N GLY A 56 -11.78 -5.65 5.01
CA GLY A 56 -11.34 -7.02 4.71
C GLY A 56 -10.14 -7.13 3.78
N ILE A 57 -9.62 -6.02 3.23
CA ILE A 57 -8.57 -6.09 2.20
C ILE A 57 -7.24 -6.68 2.71
N HIS A 58 -6.93 -6.49 4.00
CA HIS A 58 -5.77 -7.12 4.65
C HIS A 58 -6.00 -8.60 4.97
N VAL A 59 -7.25 -8.99 5.26
CA VAL A 59 -7.63 -10.40 5.43
C VAL A 59 -7.38 -11.18 4.14
N ASP A 60 -7.68 -10.53 3.00
CA ASP A 60 -7.47 -11.11 1.67
C ASP A 60 -6.03 -11.06 1.17
N TRP A 61 -5.06 -10.61 1.98
CA TRP A 61 -3.65 -10.48 1.57
C TRP A 61 -3.42 -9.55 0.37
N ARG A 62 -4.28 -8.53 0.24
CA ARG A 62 -4.29 -7.57 -0.89
C ARG A 62 -3.91 -6.15 -0.48
N ALA A 63 -3.41 -5.96 0.74
CA ALA A 63 -3.00 -4.65 1.22
C ALA A 63 -1.72 -4.66 2.07
N VAL A 64 -1.05 -3.52 2.10
CA VAL A 64 0.15 -3.26 2.89
C VAL A 64 0.11 -1.82 3.41
N ASP A 65 0.33 -1.66 4.71
CA ASP A 65 0.48 -0.34 5.35
C ASP A 65 1.95 0.01 5.51
N VAL A 66 2.30 1.25 5.19
CA VAL A 66 3.64 1.81 5.34
C VAL A 66 3.60 3.02 6.26
N ARG A 67 4.46 3.06 7.27
CA ARG A 67 4.58 4.20 8.19
C ARG A 67 4.97 5.48 7.44
N THR A 68 4.27 6.58 7.71
CA THR A 68 4.59 7.91 7.18
C THR A 68 5.09 8.89 8.26
N ARG A 69 5.12 8.49 9.53
CA ARG A 69 5.65 9.31 10.63
C ARG A 69 7.06 9.83 10.33
N GLY A 70 7.27 11.13 10.50
CA GLY A 70 8.54 11.79 10.26
C GLY A 70 8.83 12.08 8.78
N ARG A 71 7.85 11.93 7.88
CA ARG A 71 7.93 12.36 6.48
C ARG A 71 7.12 13.63 6.29
N SER A 72 7.58 14.51 5.39
CA SER A 72 6.83 15.70 5.02
C SER A 72 5.56 15.32 4.26
N ARG A 73 4.53 16.16 4.36
CA ARG A 73 3.29 15.99 3.57
C ARG A 73 3.59 15.94 2.07
N GLU A 74 4.51 16.77 1.61
CA GLU A 74 4.95 16.80 0.21
C GLU A 74 5.48 15.44 -0.26
N ALA A 75 6.36 14.79 0.52
CA ALA A 75 6.90 13.48 0.15
C ALA A 75 5.81 12.40 0.11
N ILE A 76 4.88 12.44 1.07
CA ILE A 76 3.75 11.50 1.16
C ILE A 76 2.82 11.67 -0.06
N ASP A 77 2.44 12.91 -0.36
CA ASP A 77 1.55 13.24 -1.46
C ASP A 77 2.19 12.90 -2.82
N ASP A 78 3.49 13.14 -2.97
CA ASP A 78 4.24 12.85 -4.18
C ASP A 78 4.35 11.35 -4.45
N VAL A 79 4.76 10.54 -3.47
CA VAL A 79 4.82 9.07 -3.61
C VAL A 79 3.43 8.49 -3.87
N THR A 80 2.40 8.97 -3.16
CA THR A 80 1.01 8.56 -3.37
C THR A 80 0.54 8.87 -4.79
N ARG A 81 0.84 10.07 -5.29
CA ARG A 81 0.48 10.51 -6.64
C ARG A 81 1.24 9.71 -7.70
N TYR A 82 2.53 9.47 -7.50
CA TYR A 82 3.38 8.67 -8.38
C TYR A 82 2.77 7.28 -8.62
N ILE A 83 2.37 6.58 -7.56
CA ILE A 83 1.79 5.24 -7.66
C ILE A 83 0.41 5.28 -8.34
N ASN A 84 -0.48 6.19 -7.94
CA ASN A 84 -1.82 6.28 -8.54
C ASN A 84 -1.83 6.76 -10.00
N ARG A 85 -0.77 7.47 -10.44
CA ARG A 85 -0.57 7.80 -11.86
C ARG A 85 -0.15 6.58 -12.67
N ARG A 86 0.50 5.59 -12.06
CA ARG A 86 1.05 4.43 -12.76
C ARG A 86 0.17 3.19 -12.67
N TRP A 87 -0.69 3.12 -11.66
CA TRP A 87 -1.55 1.98 -11.40
C TRP A 87 -3.00 2.40 -11.27
N ILE A 88 -3.90 1.56 -11.77
CA ILE A 88 -5.35 1.68 -11.62
C ILE A 88 -5.80 0.57 -10.68
N TYR A 89 -6.49 0.90 -9.58
CA TYR A 89 -7.00 -0.08 -8.63
C TYR A 89 -7.97 -1.05 -9.30
N ASP A 90 -9.00 -0.51 -9.93
CA ASP A 90 -9.96 -1.28 -10.72
C ASP A 90 -10.55 -0.36 -11.79
N PRO A 91 -10.37 -0.65 -13.10
CA PRO A 91 -10.88 0.19 -14.17
C PRO A 91 -12.39 0.47 -14.10
N ALA A 92 -13.17 -0.45 -13.53
CA ALA A 92 -14.62 -0.25 -13.35
C ALA A 92 -14.98 0.55 -12.08
N ARG A 93 -14.00 0.87 -11.22
CA ARG A 93 -14.16 1.68 -10.01
C ARG A 93 -13.08 2.76 -9.97
N PRO A 94 -13.12 3.76 -10.88
CA PRO A 94 -12.04 4.74 -11.07
C PRO A 94 -11.79 5.65 -9.86
N ASN A 95 -12.77 5.76 -8.95
CA ASN A 95 -12.66 6.55 -7.72
C ASN A 95 -11.79 5.87 -6.66
N LEU A 96 -11.61 4.54 -6.74
CA LEU A 96 -10.75 3.82 -5.80
C LEU A 96 -9.27 3.95 -6.20
N LYS A 97 -8.43 4.16 -5.20
CA LYS A 97 -6.99 4.37 -5.36
C LYS A 97 -6.20 3.12 -5.01
N VAL A 98 -5.01 3.00 -5.59
CA VAL A 98 -4.05 1.96 -5.24
C VAL A 98 -3.28 2.36 -3.98
N CYS A 99 -2.98 3.65 -3.84
CA CYS A 99 -2.33 4.20 -2.66
C CYS A 99 -3.15 5.37 -2.10
N PHE A 100 -3.33 5.44 -0.79
CA PHE A 100 -3.83 6.65 -0.13
C PHE A 100 -3.19 6.76 1.25
N ALA A 101 -2.96 7.98 1.69
CA ALA A 101 -2.26 8.28 2.93
C ALA A 101 -3.09 9.27 3.76
N GLU A 102 -4.37 8.96 3.90
CA GLU A 102 -5.29 9.73 4.74
C GLU A 102 -5.11 9.31 6.21
N PRO A 103 -5.37 10.20 7.18
CA PRO A 103 -5.36 9.84 8.59
C PRO A 103 -6.59 8.98 8.91
N HIS A 104 -6.48 7.67 8.73
CA HIS A 104 -7.48 6.68 9.15
C HIS A 104 -6.84 5.68 10.13
N GLY A 105 -7.44 5.47 11.31
CA GLY A 105 -7.03 4.47 12.28
C GLY A 105 -5.87 4.86 13.23
N THR A 106 -5.04 3.87 13.60
CA THR A 106 -4.09 3.85 14.74
C THR A 106 -2.80 4.67 14.57
N GLY A 107 -2.72 5.54 13.55
CA GLY A 107 -1.59 6.42 13.30
C GLY A 107 -1.32 6.68 11.82
N PRO A 108 -0.51 7.69 11.46
CA PRO A 108 -0.28 8.09 10.07
C PRO A 108 0.48 7.01 9.28
N HIS A 109 -0.15 6.56 8.21
CA HIS A 109 0.42 5.57 7.28
C HIS A 109 -0.09 5.82 5.84
N ALA A 110 0.63 5.26 4.87
CA ALA A 110 0.18 5.12 3.50
C ALA A 110 -0.29 3.67 3.30
N HIS A 111 -1.52 3.52 2.86
CA HIS A 111 -2.16 2.24 2.58
C HIS A 111 -2.04 1.92 1.10
N TYR A 112 -1.48 0.76 0.78
CA TYR A 112 -1.37 0.23 -0.58
C TYR A 112 -2.31 -0.95 -0.73
N GLN A 113 -3.16 -0.93 -1.73
CA GLN A 113 -4.16 -1.98 -1.97
C GLN A 113 -4.28 -2.36 -3.44
N VAL A 114 -4.69 -3.60 -3.67
CA VAL A 114 -4.95 -4.12 -5.02
C VAL A 114 -6.28 -4.87 -5.11
N HIS A 115 -6.81 -4.89 -6.32
CA HIS A 115 -7.91 -5.71 -6.77
C HIS A 115 -7.42 -6.74 -7.81
N ALA A 116 -8.22 -7.77 -8.09
CA ALA A 116 -7.93 -8.72 -9.17
C ALA A 116 -7.70 -7.98 -10.51
N ARG A 117 -8.51 -6.95 -10.79
CA ARG A 117 -8.43 -6.10 -11.99
C ARG A 117 -7.40 -4.95 -11.90
N THR A 118 -6.62 -4.85 -10.83
CA THR A 118 -5.55 -3.83 -10.77
C THR A 118 -4.59 -4.03 -11.92
N ARG A 119 -4.30 -2.96 -12.64
CA ARG A 119 -3.37 -2.99 -13.77
C ARG A 119 -2.55 -1.72 -13.82
N ARG A 120 -1.37 -1.84 -14.43
CA ARG A 120 -0.53 -0.69 -14.75
C ARG A 120 -1.24 0.12 -15.84
N ARG A 121 -1.11 1.44 -15.80
CA ARG A 121 -1.49 2.28 -16.94
C ARG A 121 -0.52 1.97 -18.07
N GLU A 122 -1.05 1.74 -19.25
CA GLU A 122 -0.24 1.69 -20.47
C GLU A 122 0.48 3.04 -20.59
N ARG A 123 1.78 3.00 -20.90
CA ARG A 123 2.46 4.24 -21.30
C ARG A 123 1.74 4.69 -22.57
N GLY A 124 1.18 5.89 -22.55
CA GLY A 124 0.64 6.48 -23.77
C GLY A 124 1.74 6.41 -24.84
N SER A 125 1.37 5.88 -26.01
CA SER A 125 2.16 5.90 -27.24
C SER A 125 2.66 7.30 -27.55
#